data_AF-A0A3M4UG96-F1
#
_entry.id   AF-A0A3M4UG96-F1
#
_cell.length_a   1.000
_cell.length_b   1.000
_cell.length_c   1.000
_cell.angle_alpha   90.00
_cell.angle_beta   90.00
_cell.angle_gamma   90.00
#
_symmetry.space_group_name_H-M   'P 1'
#
loop_
_entity.id
_entity.type
_entity.pdbx_description
1 polymer ?
#
loop_
_entity_poly.entity_id
_entity_poly.type
_entity_poly.pdbx_seq_one_letter_code
_entity_poly.pdbx_strand_id
1 'polypeptide(L)'
;MNTRYARTRSSIPTASELITAVENFVAKGGIIAVIPDGEVAGASNPSSTDTAPTLPDGPEHAGKLEQLKYLAAKGAGFTALQYSLRMNKKDVRQLATENGVTIAVSQPMLTTRRDARHDTTDIDDVVAGHAMHYSALGYTAAEIAQVLDLSLRQVWNIGKAYRFEFRQQRESDTP
;
A
#
# COMPACT_ATOMS: atom_id res chain seq x y z
N MET A 1 36.72 -6.22 36.29
CA MET A 1 36.93 -5.14 35.31
C MET A 1 35.59 -4.83 34.67
N ASN A 2 34.98 -3.69 35.00
CA ASN A 2 33.65 -3.27 34.53
C ASN A 2 33.76 -1.90 33.88
N THR A 3 33.63 -1.80 32.56
CA THR A 3 33.41 -0.51 31.87
C THR A 3 32.23 -0.66 30.93
N ARG A 4 31.08 -0.14 31.40
CA ARG A 4 29.82 -0.06 30.67
C ARG A 4 29.98 0.95 29.52
N TYR A 5 29.77 0.52 28.28
CA TYR A 5 29.67 1.46 27.15
C TYR A 5 28.35 2.20 27.24
N ALA A 6 28.43 3.48 27.62
CA ALA A 6 27.33 4.41 27.64
C ALA A 6 26.81 4.61 26.20
N ARG A 7 25.56 4.22 25.98
CA ARG A 7 24.76 4.56 24.79
C ARG A 7 24.60 6.08 24.76
N THR A 8 25.38 6.78 23.93
CA THR A 8 25.19 8.21 23.67
C THR A 8 23.87 8.37 22.90
N ARG A 9 22.92 9.04 23.56
CA ARG A 9 21.73 9.62 22.91
C ARG A 9 22.21 10.45 21.72
N SER A 10 21.63 10.23 20.55
CA SER A 10 21.72 11.15 19.42
C SER A 10 21.10 12.48 19.86
N SER A 11 21.93 13.39 20.37
CA SER A 11 21.50 14.75 20.67
C SER A 11 21.06 15.38 19.37
N ILE A 12 19.90 16.03 19.39
CA ILE A 12 19.45 16.88 18.29
C ILE A 12 20.55 17.93 18.11
N PRO A 13 21.10 18.10 16.90
CA PRO A 13 22.18 19.06 16.68
C PRO A 13 21.69 20.45 17.07
N THR A 14 22.48 21.13 17.89
CA THR A 14 22.16 22.49 18.32
C THR A 14 22.27 23.43 17.13
N ALA A 15 21.53 24.55 17.15
CA ALA A 15 21.54 25.52 16.06
C ALA A 15 22.97 25.98 15.69
N SER A 16 23.86 26.10 16.69
CA SER A 16 25.27 26.42 16.48
C SER A 16 26.04 25.36 15.70
N GLU A 17 25.80 24.07 15.95
CA GLU A 17 26.44 22.98 15.21
C GLU A 17 25.99 22.96 13.74
N LEU A 18 24.72 23.27 13.48
CA LEU A 18 24.18 23.37 12.13
C LEU A 18 24.83 24.53 11.37
N ILE A 19 25.00 25.69 12.00
CA ILE A 19 25.66 26.85 11.39
C ILE A 19 27.10 26.49 11.00
N THR A 20 27.88 25.92 11.93
CA THR A 20 29.27 25.52 11.64
C THR A 20 29.36 24.47 10.54
N ALA A 21 28.42 23.52 10.50
CA ALA A 21 28.38 22.51 9.45
C ALA A 21 28.07 23.11 8.06
N VAL A 22 27.15 24.07 8.00
CA VAL A 22 26.81 24.80 6.76
C VAL A 22 28.00 25.62 6.28
N GLU A 23 28.67 26.37 7.16
CA GLU A 23 29.85 27.16 6.80
C GLU A 23 30.97 26.29 6.24
N ASN A 24 31.24 25.14 6.88
CA ASN A 24 32.26 24.21 6.44
C ASN A 24 31.91 23.54 5.09
N PHE A 25 30.62 23.31 4.83
CA PHE A 25 30.13 22.79 3.55
C PHE A 25 30.35 23.81 2.41
N VAL A 26 30.00 25.07 2.65
CA VAL A 26 30.21 26.17 1.69
C VAL A 26 31.70 26.42 1.45
N ALA A 27 32.53 26.39 2.50
CA ALA A 27 33.98 26.56 2.40
C ALA A 27 34.67 25.48 1.55
N LYS A 28 34.09 24.27 1.49
CA LYS A 28 34.56 23.17 0.63
C LYS A 28 34.03 23.25 -0.80
N GLY A 29 33.36 24.34 -1.16
CA GLY A 29 32.78 24.56 -2.50
C GLY A 29 31.38 23.98 -2.68
N GLY A 30 30.69 23.62 -1.60
CA GLY A 30 29.31 23.19 -1.65
C GLY A 30 28.36 24.34 -1.99
N ILE A 31 27.52 24.16 -3.01
CA ILE A 31 26.52 25.15 -3.42
C ILE A 31 25.16 24.74 -2.84
N ILE A 32 24.53 25.64 -2.10
CA ILE A 32 23.17 25.45 -1.59
C ILE A 32 22.22 26.13 -2.56
N ALA A 33 21.48 25.35 -3.34
CA ALA A 33 20.49 25.89 -4.27
C ALA A 33 19.30 26.47 -3.47
N VAL A 34 18.98 27.74 -3.73
CA VAL A 34 17.78 28.39 -3.16
C VAL A 34 16.60 28.02 -4.05
N ILE A 35 15.65 27.27 -3.50
CA ILE A 35 14.42 26.88 -4.19
C ILE A 35 13.35 27.91 -3.83
N PRO A 36 12.62 28.50 -4.80
CA PRO A 36 11.53 29.43 -4.50
C PRO A 36 10.40 28.72 -3.73
N ASP A 37 9.76 29.47 -2.83
CA ASP A 37 8.69 28.97 -1.97
C ASP A 37 7.50 28.49 -2.82
N GLY A 38 7.18 27.19 -2.71
CA GLY A 38 6.07 26.55 -3.44
C GLY A 38 6.48 25.47 -4.46
N GLU A 39 7.76 25.22 -4.71
CA GLU A 39 8.22 24.13 -5.57
C GLU A 39 9.05 23.11 -4.77
N VAL A 40 8.61 21.84 -4.74
CA VAL A 40 9.41 20.75 -4.14
C VAL A 40 10.51 20.40 -5.12
N ALA A 41 11.77 20.69 -4.75
CA ALA A 41 12.90 20.15 -5.48
C ALA A 41 12.78 18.63 -5.52
N GLY A 42 12.58 18.11 -6.74
CA GLY A 42 12.64 16.69 -7.01
C GLY A 42 13.92 16.14 -6.39
N ALA A 43 13.77 15.10 -5.60
CA ALA A 43 14.88 14.37 -5.01
C ALA A 43 15.77 13.82 -6.13
N SER A 44 16.72 14.64 -6.58
CA SER A 44 17.88 14.21 -7.34
C SER A 44 18.69 13.36 -6.37
N ASN A 45 18.45 12.06 -6.45
CA ASN A 45 19.25 11.04 -5.78
C ASN A 45 20.73 11.38 -5.99
N PRO A 46 21.55 11.43 -4.92
CA PRO A 46 22.98 11.58 -5.10
C PRO A 46 23.49 10.41 -5.92
N SER A 47 23.98 10.75 -7.11
CA SER A 47 24.83 9.90 -7.93
C SER A 47 25.92 9.33 -7.02
N SER A 48 25.88 8.01 -6.80
CA SER A 48 26.90 7.30 -6.05
C SER A 48 28.15 7.21 -6.92
N THR A 49 29.10 8.10 -6.67
CA THR A 49 30.49 7.90 -7.07
C THR A 49 31.04 6.68 -6.33
N ASP A 50 31.33 5.65 -7.13
CA ASP A 50 32.57 4.90 -7.15
C ASP A 50 33.06 4.25 -5.85
N THR A 51 32.88 2.93 -5.74
CA THR A 51 33.87 2.05 -5.11
C THR A 51 33.78 0.66 -5.73
N ALA A 52 34.74 0.39 -6.61
CA ALA A 52 35.40 -0.89 -6.91
C ALA A 52 34.56 -2.13 -7.32
N PRO A 53 34.86 -2.74 -8.49
CA PRO A 53 34.50 -4.11 -8.76
C PRO A 53 35.47 -5.02 -8.00
N THR A 54 34.99 -5.79 -7.02
CA THR A 54 35.79 -6.87 -6.41
C THR A 54 34.92 -8.11 -6.26
N LEU A 55 35.09 -8.98 -7.26
CA LEU A 55 35.18 -10.46 -7.25
C LEU A 55 34.49 -11.28 -6.13
N PRO A 56 34.04 -12.50 -6.46
CA PRO A 56 32.92 -13.17 -5.82
C PRO A 56 33.31 -13.73 -4.44
N ASP A 57 32.66 -13.25 -3.39
CA ASP A 57 32.85 -13.76 -2.04
C ASP A 57 32.03 -15.04 -1.84
N GLY A 58 32.64 -16.16 -2.24
CA GLY A 58 32.11 -17.52 -2.10
C GLY A 58 31.68 -17.92 -0.66
N PRO A 59 32.36 -17.51 0.43
CA PRO A 59 31.93 -17.87 1.78
C PRO A 59 30.78 -17.00 2.32
N GLU A 60 30.69 -15.72 1.96
CA GLU A 60 29.56 -14.88 2.37
C GLU A 60 28.24 -15.34 1.75
N HIS A 61 28.26 -15.89 0.53
CA HIS A 61 27.07 -16.43 -0.14
C HIS A 61 26.49 -17.64 0.60
N ALA A 62 27.32 -18.52 1.14
CA ALA A 62 26.86 -19.69 1.89
C ALA A 62 26.15 -19.30 3.21
N GLY A 63 26.72 -18.33 3.95
CA GLY A 63 26.08 -17.80 5.16
C GLY A 63 24.76 -17.08 4.87
N LYS A 64 24.72 -16.29 3.79
CA LYS A 64 23.50 -15.62 3.31
C LYS A 64 22.43 -16.63 2.88
N LEU A 65 22.81 -17.77 2.32
CA LEU A 65 21.88 -18.85 1.96
C LEU A 65 21.25 -19.54 3.17
N GLU A 66 22.04 -19.85 4.19
CA GLU A 66 21.52 -20.45 5.42
C GLU A 66 20.54 -19.49 6.11
N GLN A 67 20.90 -18.21 6.16
CA GLN A 67 20.04 -17.16 6.70
C GLN A 67 18.77 -16.96 5.85
N LEU A 68 18.86 -17.03 4.52
CA LEU A 68 17.70 -16.99 3.62
C LEU A 68 16.76 -18.17 3.90
N LYS A 69 17.29 -19.39 4.02
CA LYS A 69 16.49 -20.59 4.32
C LYS A 69 15.80 -20.48 5.68
N TYR A 70 16.53 -20.03 6.70
CA TYR A 70 16.00 -19.86 8.06
C TYR A 70 14.88 -18.81 8.10
N LEU A 71 15.08 -17.66 7.45
CA LEU A 71 14.08 -16.60 7.42
C LEU A 71 12.88 -16.96 6.53
N ALA A 72 13.10 -17.61 5.40
CA ALA A 72 12.04 -18.10 4.54
C ALA A 72 11.19 -19.18 5.23
N ALA A 73 11.81 -20.11 5.96
CA ALA A 73 11.11 -21.10 6.79
C ALA A 73 10.25 -20.45 7.89
N LYS A 74 10.66 -19.28 8.39
CA LYS A 74 9.87 -18.46 9.33
C LYS A 74 8.78 -17.61 8.66
N GLY A 75 8.62 -17.69 7.34
CA GLY A 75 7.66 -16.88 6.59
C GLY A 75 8.06 -15.41 6.47
N ALA A 76 9.35 -15.09 6.57
CA ALA A 76 9.82 -13.72 6.40
C ALA A 76 9.50 -13.21 4.98
N GLY A 77 8.79 -12.09 4.92
CA GLY A 77 8.47 -11.42 3.67
C GLY A 77 9.70 -10.81 3.01
N PHE A 78 9.51 -10.42 1.76
CA PHE A 78 10.59 -9.97 0.88
C PHE A 78 11.40 -8.78 1.45
N THR A 79 10.74 -7.80 2.07
CA THR A 79 11.39 -6.62 2.68
C THR A 79 12.28 -7.00 3.87
N ALA A 80 11.85 -7.97 4.69
CA ALA A 80 12.62 -8.45 5.83
C ALA A 80 13.88 -9.20 5.37
N LEU A 81 13.77 -9.99 4.30
CA LEU A 81 14.91 -10.66 3.68
C LEU A 81 15.92 -9.65 3.10
N GLN A 82 15.42 -8.61 2.44
CA GLN A 82 16.26 -7.54 1.88
C GLN A 82 17.10 -6.86 2.96
N TYR A 83 16.47 -6.50 4.08
CA TYR A 83 17.16 -5.87 5.21
C TYR A 83 18.13 -6.82 5.91
N SER A 84 17.71 -8.06 6.16
CA SER A 84 18.49 -9.04 6.92
C SER A 84 19.72 -9.54 6.16
N LEU A 85 19.60 -9.70 4.84
CA LEU A 85 20.67 -10.19 3.98
C LEU A 85 21.54 -9.05 3.41
N ARG A 86 21.11 -7.78 3.56
CA ARG A 86 21.72 -6.60 2.92
C ARG A 86 21.91 -6.78 1.41
N MET A 87 20.94 -7.39 0.75
CA MET A 87 20.94 -7.70 -0.69
C MET A 87 19.81 -6.95 -1.37
N ASN A 88 19.91 -6.66 -2.69
CA ASN A 88 18.77 -6.09 -3.41
C ASN A 88 17.70 -7.15 -3.66
N LYS A 89 16.50 -6.66 -4.02
CA LYS A 89 15.38 -7.53 -4.39
C LYS A 89 15.66 -8.46 -5.58
N LYS A 90 16.51 -8.06 -6.50
CA LYS A 90 16.92 -8.93 -7.60
C LYS A 90 17.84 -10.04 -7.10
N ASP A 91 18.84 -9.69 -6.28
CA ASP A 91 19.81 -10.64 -5.72
C ASP A 91 19.15 -11.66 -4.78
N VAL A 92 18.24 -11.23 -3.90
CA VAL A 92 17.48 -12.15 -3.02
C VAL A 92 16.62 -13.11 -3.85
N ARG A 93 16.00 -12.63 -4.93
CA ARG A 93 15.19 -13.48 -5.82
C ARG A 93 16.07 -14.47 -6.59
N GLN A 94 17.21 -14.00 -7.11
CA GLN A 94 18.17 -14.83 -7.83
C GLN A 94 18.70 -15.94 -6.91
N LEU A 95 19.15 -15.56 -5.71
CA LEU A 95 19.66 -16.49 -4.69
C LEU A 95 18.61 -17.54 -4.29
N ALA A 96 17.36 -17.13 -4.14
CA ALA A 96 16.24 -18.02 -3.85
C ALA A 96 15.91 -18.97 -5.01
N THR A 97 15.97 -18.47 -6.25
CA THR A 97 15.67 -19.25 -7.47
C THR A 97 16.75 -20.30 -7.72
N GLU A 98 18.02 -19.91 -7.61
CA GLU A 98 19.18 -20.79 -7.80
C GLU A 98 19.25 -21.92 -6.77
N ASN A 99 18.70 -21.71 -5.58
CA ASN A 99 18.77 -22.65 -4.46
C ASN A 99 17.42 -23.27 -4.07
N GLY A 100 16.37 -23.08 -4.89
CA GLY A 100 15.06 -23.68 -4.70
C GLY A 100 14.30 -23.21 -3.44
N VAL A 101 14.61 -22.02 -2.91
CA VAL A 101 13.96 -21.49 -1.69
C VAL A 101 12.68 -20.73 -2.06
N THR A 102 11.53 -21.23 -1.61
CA THR A 102 10.25 -20.54 -1.81
C THR A 102 10.09 -19.41 -0.79
N ILE A 103 10.20 -18.16 -1.25
CA ILE A 103 9.90 -16.99 -0.41
C ILE A 103 8.39 -16.78 -0.43
N ALA A 104 7.76 -16.78 0.75
CA ALA A 104 6.38 -16.37 0.90
C ALA A 104 6.27 -14.91 0.48
N VAL A 105 5.76 -14.67 -0.73
CA VAL A 105 5.37 -13.33 -1.13
C VAL A 105 4.15 -13.02 -0.28
N SER A 106 4.30 -12.07 0.65
CA SER A 106 3.17 -11.38 1.25
C SER A 106 2.46 -10.65 0.12
N GLN A 107 1.69 -11.40 -0.69
CA GLN A 107 0.63 -10.78 -1.44
C GLN A 107 -0.27 -10.17 -0.38
N PRO A 108 -0.53 -8.85 -0.39
CA PRO A 108 -1.75 -8.38 0.24
C PRO A 108 -2.84 -9.27 -0.35
N MET A 109 -3.62 -9.94 0.50
CA MET A 109 -4.77 -10.73 0.06
C MET A 109 -5.79 -9.78 -0.58
N LEU A 110 -5.50 -9.32 -1.81
CA LEU A 110 -6.47 -8.80 -2.76
C LEU A 110 -7.07 -9.99 -3.53
N THR A 111 -7.29 -11.09 -2.81
CA THR A 111 -8.06 -12.24 -3.24
C THR A 111 -9.17 -12.54 -2.25
N THR A 112 -9.90 -11.51 -1.81
CA THR A 112 -11.37 -11.65 -1.70
C THR A 112 -11.97 -11.28 -3.04
N ARG A 113 -11.59 -12.06 -4.05
CA ARG A 113 -12.30 -12.15 -5.32
C ARG A 113 -13.70 -12.65 -4.96
N ARG A 114 -14.68 -11.74 -5.00
CA ARG A 114 -16.10 -12.07 -5.09
C ARG A 114 -16.76 -12.58 -3.80
N ASP A 115 -16.60 -11.86 -2.70
CA ASP A 115 -17.63 -11.85 -1.64
C ASP A 115 -18.52 -10.60 -1.83
N ALA A 116 -19.14 -10.52 -3.00
CA ALA A 116 -20.41 -9.83 -3.15
C ALA A 116 -21.53 -10.84 -2.93
N ARG A 117 -21.41 -11.64 -1.86
CA ARG A 117 -22.60 -11.98 -1.08
C ARG A 117 -22.99 -10.67 -0.41
N HIS A 118 -23.52 -9.74 -1.20
CA HIS A 118 -24.42 -8.75 -0.64
C HIS A 118 -25.43 -9.58 0.12
N ASP A 119 -25.40 -9.44 1.43
CA ASP A 119 -26.29 -10.05 2.40
C ASP A 119 -27.72 -9.69 1.98
N THR A 120 -28.28 -10.43 1.02
CA THR A 120 -29.68 -10.32 0.58
C THR A 120 -30.61 -10.92 1.62
N THR A 121 -30.05 -11.42 2.72
CA THR A 121 -30.70 -12.11 3.83
C THR A 121 -31.34 -11.17 4.85
N ASP A 122 -31.08 -9.85 4.78
CA ASP A 122 -31.72 -8.83 5.62
C ASP A 122 -32.58 -7.85 4.80
N ILE A 123 -33.25 -8.33 3.75
CA ILE A 123 -34.21 -7.53 2.99
C ILE A 123 -35.62 -7.89 3.48
N ASP A 124 -36.32 -6.90 4.03
CA ASP A 124 -37.71 -7.06 4.47
C ASP A 124 -38.63 -7.24 3.25
N ASP A 125 -39.32 -8.38 3.18
CA ASP A 125 -40.26 -8.73 2.11
C ASP A 125 -41.39 -7.68 1.95
N VAL A 126 -41.81 -7.03 3.03
CA VAL A 126 -42.85 -5.99 3.02
C VAL A 126 -42.31 -4.75 2.32
N VAL A 127 -41.08 -4.34 2.65
CA VAL A 127 -40.40 -3.21 2.03
C VAL A 127 -40.14 -3.48 0.55
N ALA A 128 -39.74 -4.71 0.20
CA ALA A 128 -39.56 -5.13 -1.18
C ALA A 128 -40.88 -5.06 -1.98
N GLY A 129 -41.99 -5.52 -1.39
CA GLY A 129 -43.32 -5.43 -1.95
C GLY A 129 -43.75 -3.97 -2.20
N HIS A 130 -43.50 -3.08 -1.24
CA HIS A 130 -43.77 -1.65 -1.41
C HIS A 130 -42.90 -1.01 -2.50
N ALA A 131 -41.60 -1.32 -2.54
CA ALA A 131 -40.71 -0.81 -3.57
C ALA A 131 -41.19 -1.22 -4.98
N MET A 132 -41.54 -2.50 -5.17
CA MET A 132 -42.08 -3.01 -6.43
C MET A 132 -43.42 -2.35 -6.79
N HIS A 133 -44.31 -2.14 -5.81
CA HIS A 133 -45.58 -1.46 -6.03
C HIS A 133 -45.38 -0.01 -6.52
N TYR A 134 -44.51 0.76 -5.86
CA TYR A 134 -44.19 2.13 -6.29
C TYR A 134 -43.55 2.14 -7.68
N SER A 135 -42.71 1.17 -8.01
CA SER A 135 -42.15 1.04 -9.36
C SER A 135 -43.23 0.80 -10.41
N ALA A 136 -44.27 0.02 -10.09
CA ALA A 136 -45.41 -0.22 -10.99
C ALA A 136 -46.27 1.05 -11.18
N LEU A 137 -46.32 1.93 -10.17
CA LEU A 137 -46.93 3.26 -10.27
C LEU A 137 -46.08 4.27 -11.07
N GLY A 138 -44.90 3.87 -11.55
CA GLY A 138 -44.01 4.69 -12.37
C GLY A 138 -42.96 5.48 -11.59
N TYR A 139 -42.81 5.24 -10.29
CA TYR A 139 -41.75 5.88 -9.50
C TYR A 139 -40.38 5.33 -9.90
N THR A 140 -39.38 6.20 -9.89
CA THR A 140 -37.97 5.86 -10.12
C THR A 140 -37.33 5.30 -8.85
N ALA A 141 -36.21 4.57 -9.00
CA ALA A 141 -35.46 4.01 -7.88
C ALA A 141 -35.06 5.09 -6.84
N ALA A 142 -34.76 6.31 -7.30
CA ALA A 142 -34.41 7.43 -6.43
C ALA A 142 -35.62 7.95 -5.62
N GLU A 143 -36.81 7.94 -6.20
CA GLU A 143 -38.03 8.37 -5.52
C GLU A 143 -38.51 7.31 -4.53
N ILE A 144 -38.41 6.04 -4.92
CA ILE A 144 -38.71 4.89 -4.05
C ILE A 144 -37.79 4.92 -2.82
N ALA A 145 -36.51 5.24 -3.02
CA ALA A 145 -35.55 5.42 -1.93
C ALA A 145 -35.98 6.53 -0.96
N GLN A 146 -36.47 7.66 -1.47
CA GLN A 146 -36.96 8.77 -0.63
C GLN A 146 -38.26 8.42 0.11
N VAL A 147 -39.23 7.77 -0.55
CA VAL A 147 -40.53 7.43 0.03
C VAL A 147 -40.41 6.37 1.13
N LEU A 148 -39.52 5.40 0.94
CA LEU A 148 -39.32 4.29 1.88
C LEU A 148 -38.20 4.57 2.90
N ASP A 149 -37.61 5.77 2.88
CA ASP A 149 -36.44 6.16 3.70
C ASP A 149 -35.29 5.14 3.62
N LEU A 150 -34.99 4.73 2.38
CA LEU A 150 -33.93 3.79 2.04
C LEU A 150 -32.81 4.49 1.27
N SER A 151 -31.62 3.91 1.31
CA SER A 151 -30.57 4.30 0.36
C SER A 151 -30.87 3.77 -1.04
N LEU A 152 -30.45 4.51 -2.06
CA LEU A 152 -30.54 4.07 -3.46
C LEU A 152 -29.90 2.69 -3.66
N ARG A 153 -28.78 2.41 -2.97
CA ARG A 153 -28.11 1.11 -2.98
C ARG A 153 -28.99 -0.02 -2.45
N GLN A 154 -29.78 0.22 -1.39
CA GLN A 154 -30.72 -0.77 -0.85
C GLN A 154 -31.83 -1.08 -1.85
N VAL A 155 -32.39 -0.06 -2.52
CA VAL A 155 -33.38 -0.27 -3.60
C VAL A 155 -32.80 -1.13 -4.72
N TRP A 156 -31.55 -0.88 -5.15
CA TRP A 156 -30.88 -1.76 -6.12
C TRP A 156 -30.63 -3.18 -5.62
N ASN A 157 -30.33 -3.35 -4.33
CA ASN A 157 -30.15 -4.67 -3.74
C ASN A 157 -31.48 -5.44 -3.66
N ILE A 158 -32.59 -4.78 -3.34
CA ILE A 158 -33.95 -5.34 -3.43
C ILE A 158 -34.18 -5.84 -4.86
N GLY A 159 -33.90 -5.00 -5.86
CA GLY A 159 -34.08 -5.39 -7.27
C GLY A 159 -33.26 -6.62 -7.64
N LYS A 160 -32.00 -6.68 -7.20
CA LYS A 160 -31.14 -7.86 -7.42
C LYS A 160 -31.64 -9.12 -6.70
N ALA A 161 -32.15 -9.00 -5.48
CA ALA A 161 -32.64 -10.12 -4.68
C ALA A 161 -33.90 -10.74 -5.29
N TYR A 162 -34.83 -9.92 -5.78
CA TYR A 162 -36.10 -10.36 -6.39
C TYR A 162 -36.06 -10.43 -7.92
N ARG A 163 -34.88 -10.23 -8.55
CA ARG A 163 -34.70 -10.16 -10.00
C ARG A 163 -35.65 -9.16 -10.68
N PHE A 164 -35.84 -8.01 -10.03
CA PHE A 164 -36.69 -6.92 -10.47
C PHE A 164 -35.85 -5.70 -10.89
N GLU A 165 -36.21 -5.07 -12.01
CA GLU A 165 -35.51 -3.89 -12.53
C GLU A 165 -36.28 -2.60 -12.23
N PHE A 166 -35.70 -1.73 -11.40
CA PHE A 166 -36.26 -0.42 -11.10
C PHE A 166 -35.91 0.61 -12.19
N ARG A 167 -36.85 1.52 -12.48
CA ARG A 167 -36.63 2.62 -13.42
C ARG A 167 -35.61 3.63 -12.89
N GLN A 168 -34.62 4.00 -13.73
CA GLN A 168 -33.56 4.95 -13.36
C GLN A 168 -33.91 6.40 -13.68
N GLN A 169 -34.65 6.62 -14.76
CA GLN A 169 -35.09 7.92 -15.23
C GLN A 169 -36.57 7.83 -15.54
N ARG A 170 -37.32 8.89 -15.25
CA ARG A 170 -38.65 9.05 -15.88
C ARG A 170 -38.37 9.15 -17.37
N GLU A 171 -39.09 8.37 -18.16
CA GLU A 171 -39.06 8.50 -19.61
C GLU A 171 -39.35 9.98 -19.90
N SER A 172 -38.32 10.71 -20.32
CA SER A 172 -38.42 12.12 -20.62
C SER A 172 -39.36 12.25 -21.80
N ASP A 173 -40.64 12.50 -21.51
CA ASP A 173 -41.60 13.03 -22.46
C ASP A 173 -40.98 14.33 -22.99
N THR A 174 -40.31 14.21 -24.13
CA THR A 174 -39.69 15.34 -24.80
C THR A 174 -40.75 15.83 -25.79
N PRO A 175 -41.16 17.11 -25.72
CA PRO A 175 -42.21 17.65 -26.60
C PRO A 175 -41.78 17.70 -28.07
#